data_AF-A0A845Z9Q3-F1
#
_entry.id   AF-A0A845Z9Q3-F1
#
_cell.length_a   1.000
_cell.length_b   1.000
_cell.length_c   1.000
_cell.angle_alpha   90.00
_cell.angle_beta   90.00
_cell.angle_gamma   90.00
#
_symmetry.space_group_name_H-M   'P 1'
#
loop_
_entity.id
_entity.type
_entity.pdbx_description
1 polymer ?
#
loop_
_entity_poly.entity_id
_entity_poly.type
_entity_poly.pdbx_seq_one_letter_code
_entity_poly.pdbx_strand_id
1 'polypeptide(L)'
;MDNLLPENDPIPLVEPNSIFPEVDYWPGNTLNSEITDPLIQAAWGQVRDDLADFLLAPDFPTDMQTAFGSGVNLDLSRDYIEDILTGERLPDIRVLSAGDMNPALGGFDGLNGTVYLADSLLAPLTTQSWGEQDSESSLHYGILRDVLLEEVGHFLDELLNEEDAPGDEGEIFERLVSGELLRESEVLRLRDEDDLVEIWDGSLLFQVEASQEVDFDLAGSLTVGDGPLNYDRPTSVVAEDFNQDGVADLAVANLHSDDVSVLLGIANSYGSFGVATNFYARTKKKVCIIFFLIQTIPLYVYSIFS
;
A
#
# COMPACT_ATOMS: atom_id res chain seq x y z
N MET A 1 -26.61 8.13 -68.73
CA MET A 1 -25.32 8.16 -68.03
C MET A 1 -25.50 9.14 -66.91
N ASP A 2 -25.64 8.63 -65.70
CA ASP A 2 -25.04 9.21 -64.50
C ASP A 2 -25.34 8.28 -63.34
N ASN A 3 -24.26 7.60 -62.92
CA ASN A 3 -24.18 6.78 -61.72
C ASN A 3 -24.31 7.71 -60.51
N LEU A 4 -25.36 7.53 -59.72
CA LEU A 4 -25.39 8.02 -58.35
C LEU A 4 -24.55 7.04 -57.52
N LEU A 5 -23.29 7.39 -57.28
CA LEU A 5 -22.54 6.85 -56.14
C LEU A 5 -23.06 7.58 -54.89
N PRO A 6 -23.51 6.87 -53.84
CA PRO A 6 -23.71 7.50 -52.55
C PRO A 6 -22.36 7.89 -51.96
N GLU A 7 -22.29 9.08 -51.38
CA GLU A 7 -21.13 9.60 -50.67
C GLU A 7 -20.73 8.64 -49.54
N ASN A 8 -19.43 8.38 -49.41
CA ASN A 8 -18.85 7.66 -48.29
C ASN A 8 -19.01 8.53 -47.02
N ASP A 9 -20.02 8.22 -46.21
CA ASP A 9 -19.96 8.59 -44.80
C ASP A 9 -18.78 7.82 -44.16
N PRO A 10 -17.90 8.50 -43.39
CA PRO A 10 -16.85 7.81 -42.66
C PRO A 10 -17.49 6.84 -41.66
N ILE A 11 -17.14 5.56 -41.79
CA ILE A 11 -17.46 4.50 -40.82
C ILE A 11 -16.93 4.99 -39.46
N PRO A 12 -17.75 5.03 -38.39
CA PRO A 12 -17.24 5.31 -37.05
C PRO A 12 -16.13 4.31 -36.74
N LEU A 13 -14.98 4.81 -36.32
CA LEU A 13 -13.93 3.96 -35.76
C LEU A 13 -14.54 3.25 -34.55
N VAL A 14 -14.81 1.96 -34.70
CA VAL A 14 -15.09 1.08 -33.58
C VAL A 14 -13.74 0.91 -32.88
N GLU A 15 -13.57 1.57 -31.74
CA GLU A 15 -12.47 1.31 -30.82
C GLU A 15 -12.38 -0.21 -30.59
N PRO A 16 -11.19 -0.82 -30.65
CA PRO A 16 -11.05 -2.26 -30.47
C PRO A 16 -11.60 -2.64 -29.10
N ASN A 17 -12.64 -3.49 -29.11
CA ASN A 17 -13.29 -4.11 -27.97
C ASN A 17 -12.39 -4.16 -26.73
N SER A 18 -12.68 -3.29 -25.75
CA SER A 18 -12.27 -3.53 -24.37
C SER A 18 -12.91 -4.85 -23.95
N ILE A 19 -12.08 -5.85 -23.66
CA ILE A 19 -12.55 -7.20 -23.28
C ILE A 19 -13.03 -7.21 -21.82
N PHE A 20 -12.90 -6.08 -21.11
CA PHE A 20 -13.51 -5.91 -19.80
C PHE A 20 -14.99 -5.59 -19.98
N PRO A 21 -15.92 -6.43 -19.46
CA PRO A 21 -17.31 -6.04 -19.42
C PRO A 21 -17.40 -4.69 -18.69
N GLU A 22 -18.13 -3.75 -19.29
CA GLU A 22 -18.62 -2.56 -18.60
C GLU A 22 -19.56 -3.09 -17.49
N VAL A 23 -18.99 -3.41 -16.33
CA VAL A 23 -19.72 -4.00 -15.20
C VAL A 23 -20.58 -2.88 -14.62
N ASP A 24 -21.84 -2.87 -15.02
CA ASP A 24 -22.89 -2.10 -14.35
C ASP A 24 -22.85 -2.38 -12.84
N TYR A 25 -22.54 -1.33 -12.10
CA TYR A 25 -22.44 -1.24 -10.65
C TYR A 25 -23.63 -1.89 -9.92
N TRP A 26 -23.34 -2.84 -9.01
CA TRP A 26 -24.26 -3.23 -7.95
C TRP A 26 -23.51 -3.62 -6.66
N PRO A 27 -23.52 -2.78 -5.61
CA PRO A 27 -23.02 -3.14 -4.30
C PRO A 27 -23.94 -4.22 -3.69
N GLY A 28 -23.35 -5.17 -2.97
CA GLY A 28 -24.08 -6.23 -2.27
C GLY A 28 -25.35 -5.70 -1.59
N ASN A 29 -26.49 -6.27 -2.01
CA ASN A 29 -27.78 -6.30 -1.31
C ASN A 29 -28.04 -5.21 -0.25
N THR A 30 -28.41 -4.00 -0.68
CA THR A 30 -29.36 -3.02 -0.08
C THR A 30 -29.65 -2.98 1.45
N LEU A 31 -28.74 -3.38 2.34
CA LEU A 31 -28.94 -3.31 3.78
C LEU A 31 -27.74 -2.79 4.57
N ASN A 32 -26.57 -2.60 3.96
CA ASN A 32 -25.46 -1.92 4.63
C ASN A 32 -25.25 -0.52 4.04
N SER A 33 -25.67 0.51 4.76
CA SER A 33 -25.52 1.91 4.35
C SER A 33 -24.07 2.37 4.25
N GLU A 34 -23.12 1.59 4.77
CA GLU A 34 -21.70 1.93 4.87
C GLU A 34 -20.93 1.72 3.54
N ILE A 35 -21.43 0.89 2.61
CA ILE A 35 -20.85 0.73 1.26
C ILE A 35 -21.27 1.88 0.30
N THR A 36 -22.10 2.82 0.76
CA THR A 36 -22.53 3.97 -0.07
C THR A 36 -21.50 5.11 -0.13
N ASP A 37 -20.42 5.05 0.66
CA ASP A 37 -19.38 6.05 0.63
C ASP A 37 -18.61 6.02 -0.71
N PRO A 38 -18.51 7.15 -1.44
CA PRO A 38 -17.79 7.21 -2.70
C PRO A 38 -16.30 6.86 -2.61
N LEU A 39 -15.65 7.12 -1.47
CA LEU A 39 -14.23 6.80 -1.26
C LEU A 39 -14.03 5.29 -1.16
N ILE A 40 -14.86 4.62 -0.35
CA ILE A 40 -14.84 3.16 -0.21
C ILE A 40 -15.14 2.50 -1.56
N GLN A 41 -16.10 3.02 -2.34
CA GLN A 41 -16.40 2.51 -3.68
C GLN A 41 -15.21 2.66 -4.64
N ALA A 42 -14.52 3.80 -4.60
CA ALA A 42 -13.35 4.04 -5.44
C ALA A 42 -12.16 3.16 -5.05
N ALA A 43 -11.93 2.95 -3.75
CA ALA A 43 -10.92 2.02 -3.25
C ALA A 43 -11.21 0.57 -3.67
N TRP A 44 -12.45 0.10 -3.52
CA TRP A 44 -12.87 -1.21 -4.01
C TRP A 44 -12.69 -1.40 -5.51
N GLY A 45 -12.90 -0.33 -6.30
CA GLY A 45 -12.62 -0.35 -7.73
C GLY A 45 -11.17 -0.71 -8.00
N GLN A 46 -10.23 -0.05 -7.30
CA GLN A 46 -8.80 -0.31 -7.44
C GLN A 46 -8.42 -1.70 -6.92
N VAL A 47 -8.90 -2.10 -5.73
CA VAL A 47 -8.69 -3.46 -5.21
C VAL A 47 -9.09 -4.54 -6.23
N ARG A 48 -10.21 -4.34 -6.94
CA ARG A 48 -10.66 -5.28 -7.98
C ARG A 48 -9.77 -5.25 -9.21
N ASP A 49 -9.29 -4.09 -9.63
CA ASP A 49 -8.36 -3.98 -10.75
C ASP A 49 -7.03 -4.68 -10.40
N ASP A 50 -6.49 -4.45 -9.19
CA ASP A 50 -5.26 -5.08 -8.72
C ASP A 50 -5.41 -6.60 -8.60
N LEU A 51 -6.51 -7.10 -8.03
CA LEU A 51 -6.80 -8.53 -7.93
C LEU A 51 -7.00 -9.18 -9.31
N ALA A 52 -7.58 -8.46 -10.28
CA ALA A 52 -7.74 -8.95 -11.64
C ALA A 52 -6.39 -9.11 -12.34
N ASP A 53 -5.49 -8.15 -12.19
CA ASP A 53 -4.12 -8.25 -12.70
C ASP A 53 -3.33 -9.36 -11.98
N PHE A 54 -3.47 -9.48 -10.66
CA PHE A 54 -2.86 -10.54 -9.87
C PHE A 54 -3.29 -11.94 -10.32
N LEU A 55 -4.58 -12.15 -10.62
CA LEU A 55 -5.08 -13.44 -11.14
C LEU A 55 -4.48 -13.84 -12.49
N LEU A 56 -4.07 -12.86 -13.30
CA LEU A 56 -3.45 -13.06 -14.61
C LEU A 56 -1.93 -13.22 -14.52
N ALA A 57 -1.33 -12.88 -13.38
CA ALA A 57 0.11 -12.99 -13.17
C ALA A 57 0.58 -14.45 -13.26
N PRO A 58 1.72 -14.73 -13.92
CA PRO A 58 2.25 -16.08 -14.03
C PRO A 58 2.72 -16.63 -12.67
N ASP A 59 3.08 -15.74 -11.75
CA ASP A 59 3.61 -16.07 -10.43
C ASP A 59 2.51 -16.25 -9.37
N PHE A 60 1.23 -16.04 -9.72
CA PHE A 60 0.06 -16.16 -8.84
C PHE A 60 0.10 -17.36 -7.87
N PRO A 61 0.38 -18.61 -8.30
CA PRO A 61 0.41 -19.73 -7.35
C PRO A 61 1.55 -19.63 -6.32
N THR A 62 2.69 -19.06 -6.73
CA THR A 62 3.85 -18.85 -5.85
C THR A 62 3.57 -17.72 -4.87
N ASP A 63 2.91 -16.66 -5.32
CA ASP A 63 2.59 -15.50 -4.50
C ASP A 63 1.53 -15.86 -3.45
N MET A 64 0.49 -16.63 -3.83
CA MET A 64 -0.49 -17.17 -2.87
C MET A 64 0.16 -18.02 -1.79
N GLN A 65 1.16 -18.85 -2.14
CA GLN A 65 1.91 -19.63 -1.15
C GLN A 65 2.89 -18.79 -0.31
N THR A 66 3.28 -17.63 -0.84
CA THR A 66 4.16 -16.70 -0.13
C THR A 66 3.38 -15.94 0.93
N ALA A 67 2.19 -15.43 0.60
CA ALA A 67 1.26 -14.84 1.55
C ALA A 67 0.75 -15.87 2.56
N PHE A 68 -0.06 -16.82 2.10
CA PHE A 68 -0.88 -17.69 2.95
C PHE A 68 -0.20 -19.02 3.31
N GLY A 69 1.11 -19.11 3.08
CA GLY A 69 1.91 -20.30 3.36
C GLY A 69 1.66 -21.49 2.43
N SER A 70 2.39 -22.58 2.66
CA SER A 70 2.33 -23.77 1.78
C SER A 70 1.03 -24.59 1.91
N GLY A 71 0.21 -24.27 2.91
CA GLY A 71 -1.07 -24.96 3.19
C GLY A 71 -2.24 -24.48 2.33
N VAL A 72 -2.10 -23.30 1.71
CA VAL A 72 -3.18 -22.62 0.99
C VAL A 72 -3.82 -23.48 -0.10
N ASN A 73 -5.15 -23.46 -0.15
CA ASN A 73 -5.92 -24.18 -1.16
C ASN A 73 -5.91 -23.44 -2.50
N LEU A 74 -4.86 -23.68 -3.29
CA LEU A 74 -4.68 -23.07 -4.62
C LEU A 74 -5.80 -23.38 -5.62
N ASP A 75 -6.51 -24.50 -5.47
CA ASP A 75 -7.63 -24.84 -6.35
C ASP A 75 -8.81 -23.90 -6.10
N LEU A 76 -9.03 -23.47 -4.84
CA LEU A 76 -10.10 -22.53 -4.47
C LEU A 76 -9.67 -21.06 -4.59
N SER A 77 -8.38 -20.76 -4.49
CA SER A 77 -7.85 -19.39 -4.53
C SER A 77 -8.38 -18.58 -5.72
N ARG A 78 -8.38 -19.17 -6.91
CA ARG A 78 -8.85 -18.49 -8.11
C ARG A 78 -10.36 -18.23 -8.06
N ASP A 79 -11.13 -19.25 -7.72
CA ASP A 79 -12.60 -19.15 -7.64
C ASP A 79 -13.01 -18.09 -6.62
N TYR A 80 -12.35 -18.01 -5.45
CA TYR A 80 -12.72 -17.05 -4.41
C TYR A 80 -12.32 -15.62 -4.75
N ILE A 81 -11.18 -15.41 -5.42
CA ILE A 81 -10.84 -14.07 -5.92
C ILE A 81 -11.80 -13.69 -7.06
N GLU A 82 -12.19 -14.61 -7.94
CA GLU A 82 -13.23 -14.35 -8.95
C GLU A 82 -14.61 -14.01 -8.32
N ASP A 83 -14.98 -14.66 -7.22
CA ASP A 83 -16.18 -14.31 -6.44
C ASP A 83 -16.06 -12.89 -5.85
N ILE A 84 -14.90 -12.48 -5.35
CA ILE A 84 -14.64 -11.09 -4.88
C ILE A 84 -14.77 -10.11 -6.07
N LEU A 85 -14.15 -10.43 -7.20
CA LEU A 85 -14.20 -9.61 -8.42
C LEU A 85 -15.62 -9.45 -8.98
N THR A 86 -16.54 -10.38 -8.71
CA THR A 86 -17.94 -10.30 -9.14
C THR A 86 -18.85 -9.76 -8.04
N GLY A 87 -18.34 -9.61 -6.81
CA GLY A 87 -19.11 -9.21 -5.64
C GLY A 87 -19.98 -10.33 -5.06
N GLU A 88 -19.79 -11.57 -5.49
CA GLU A 88 -20.49 -12.75 -4.97
C GLU A 88 -20.01 -13.15 -3.57
N ARG A 89 -18.76 -12.81 -3.24
CA ARG A 89 -18.12 -13.08 -1.96
C ARG A 89 -17.32 -11.87 -1.51
N LEU A 90 -17.95 -11.01 -0.72
CA LEU A 90 -17.27 -9.85 -0.12
C LEU A 90 -17.33 -9.98 1.40
N PRO A 91 -16.29 -9.51 2.11
CA PRO A 91 -16.41 -9.32 3.55
C PRO A 91 -17.48 -8.26 3.86
N ASP A 92 -18.08 -8.36 5.05
CA ASP A 92 -18.87 -7.25 5.56
C ASP A 92 -17.93 -6.10 5.93
N ILE A 93 -18.31 -4.85 5.66
CA ILE A 93 -17.49 -3.69 5.99
C ILE A 93 -18.20 -2.85 7.03
N ARG A 94 -17.44 -2.41 8.03
CA ARG A 94 -17.89 -1.46 9.05
C ARG A 94 -16.90 -0.33 9.24
N VAL A 95 -17.43 0.87 9.41
CA VAL A 95 -16.61 2.05 9.73
C VAL A 95 -16.79 2.41 11.19
N LEU A 96 -15.69 2.46 11.93
CA LEU A 96 -15.63 2.85 13.34
C LEU A 96 -14.89 4.18 13.50
N SER A 97 -15.05 4.84 14.65
CA SER A 97 -14.29 6.06 14.90
C SER A 97 -12.80 5.74 15.05
N ALA A 98 -11.90 6.61 14.58
CA ALA A 98 -10.46 6.41 14.74
C ALA A 98 -10.04 6.20 16.21
N GLY A 99 -10.78 6.79 17.16
CA GLY A 99 -10.54 6.55 18.59
C GLY A 99 -10.93 5.16 19.08
N ASP A 100 -11.92 4.52 18.44
CA ASP A 100 -12.35 3.16 18.76
C ASP A 100 -11.50 2.09 18.04
N MET A 101 -10.88 2.47 16.91
CA MET A 101 -9.94 1.63 16.16
C MET A 101 -8.50 1.74 16.68
N ASN A 102 -8.12 2.84 17.35
CA ASN A 102 -6.73 3.12 17.73
C ASN A 102 -6.03 1.95 18.46
N PRO A 103 -4.84 1.51 18.00
CA PRO A 103 -3.97 2.13 16.98
C PRO A 103 -4.24 1.74 15.51
N ALA A 104 -5.26 0.94 15.23
CA ALA A 104 -5.55 0.41 13.90
C ALA A 104 -6.19 1.43 12.96
N LEU A 105 -5.87 1.33 11.66
CA LEU A 105 -6.54 1.98 10.54
C LEU A 105 -7.58 1.05 9.90
N GLY A 106 -7.25 -0.23 9.76
CA GLY A 106 -8.15 -1.30 9.36
C GLY A 106 -8.04 -2.47 10.33
N GLY A 107 -8.99 -3.39 10.26
CA GLY A 107 -8.78 -4.69 10.86
C GLY A 107 -9.81 -5.74 10.48
N PHE A 108 -9.40 -6.99 10.48
CA PHE A 108 -10.23 -8.13 10.11
C PHE A 108 -10.64 -8.96 11.32
N ASP A 109 -11.95 -9.22 11.44
CA ASP A 109 -12.53 -10.14 12.41
C ASP A 109 -12.92 -11.47 11.75
N GLY A 110 -12.06 -12.47 11.90
CA GLY A 110 -12.29 -13.83 11.39
C GLY A 110 -13.53 -14.52 11.95
N LEU A 111 -14.02 -14.13 13.14
CA LEU A 111 -15.22 -14.77 13.73
C LEU A 111 -16.49 -14.46 12.93
N ASN A 112 -16.56 -13.25 12.38
CA ASN A 112 -17.75 -12.76 11.70
C ASN A 112 -17.51 -12.42 10.21
N GLY A 113 -16.27 -12.51 9.72
CA GLY A 113 -15.90 -12.15 8.35
C GLY A 113 -16.11 -10.66 8.07
N THR A 114 -15.82 -9.81 9.06
CA THR A 114 -16.05 -8.36 9.00
C THR A 114 -14.72 -7.61 8.96
N VAL A 115 -14.58 -6.72 7.99
CA VAL A 115 -13.52 -5.71 7.89
C VAL A 115 -13.97 -4.43 8.56
N TYR A 116 -13.19 -3.95 9.52
CA TYR A 116 -13.37 -2.68 10.19
C TYR A 116 -12.42 -1.66 9.61
N LEU A 117 -12.89 -0.43 9.38
CA LEU A 117 -12.10 0.68 8.87
C LEU A 117 -12.26 1.89 9.81
N ALA A 118 -11.17 2.59 10.08
CA ALA A 118 -11.18 3.84 10.82
C ALA A 118 -11.77 4.98 9.98
N ASP A 119 -12.61 5.81 10.58
CA ASP A 119 -13.19 6.99 9.92
C ASP A 119 -12.14 8.04 9.52
N SER A 120 -10.93 7.99 10.09
CA SER A 120 -9.77 8.79 9.68
C SER A 120 -9.38 8.53 8.22
N LEU A 121 -9.59 7.31 7.72
CA LEU A 121 -9.35 6.95 6.31
C LEU A 121 -10.33 7.60 5.34
N LEU A 122 -11.48 8.07 5.84
CA LEU A 122 -12.51 8.73 5.04
C LEU A 122 -12.50 10.26 5.23
N ALA A 123 -11.70 10.74 6.18
CA ALA A 123 -11.56 12.17 6.43
C ALA A 123 -10.72 12.80 5.31
N PRO A 124 -11.14 13.95 4.73
CA PRO A 124 -10.29 14.66 3.78
C PRO A 124 -8.94 14.94 4.42
N LEU A 125 -7.83 14.56 3.77
CA LEU A 125 -6.50 14.93 4.22
C LEU A 125 -6.48 16.45 4.40
N THR A 126 -6.47 16.93 5.64
CA THR A 126 -6.42 18.36 5.90
C THR A 126 -4.99 18.83 5.77
N THR A 127 -4.45 18.83 4.57
CA THR A 127 -3.23 19.59 4.28
C THR A 127 -3.66 21.05 4.03
N GLN A 128 -3.30 21.92 4.97
CA GLN A 128 -3.08 23.32 4.62
C GLN A 128 -1.82 23.41 3.77
N SER A 129 -1.88 22.94 2.52
CA SER A 129 -0.80 23.12 1.54
C SER A 129 -1.36 23.58 0.20
N TRP A 130 -0.58 24.44 -0.45
CA TRP A 130 -1.06 25.33 -1.50
C TRP A 130 -1.07 24.63 -2.87
N GLY A 131 -2.25 24.20 -3.33
CA GLY A 131 -2.62 24.32 -4.74
C GLY A 131 -2.25 23.20 -5.71
N GLU A 132 -2.10 21.95 -5.26
CA GLU A 132 -2.07 20.79 -6.16
C GLU A 132 -3.20 19.83 -5.78
N GLN A 133 -4.26 19.82 -6.58
CA GLN A 133 -5.54 19.18 -6.23
C GLN A 133 -5.67 17.74 -6.77
N ASP A 134 -4.72 17.30 -7.60
CA ASP A 134 -4.83 16.05 -8.35
C ASP A 134 -3.95 14.91 -7.77
N SER A 135 -2.88 15.24 -7.02
CA SER A 135 -1.97 14.25 -6.40
C SER A 135 -2.45 13.75 -5.03
N GLU A 136 -3.12 14.60 -4.24
CA GLU A 136 -3.54 14.22 -2.88
C GLU A 136 -4.78 13.31 -2.84
N SER A 137 -5.68 13.43 -3.82
CA SER A 137 -6.80 12.50 -3.93
C SER A 137 -6.28 11.10 -4.26
N SER A 138 -5.32 11.00 -5.20
CA SER A 138 -4.70 9.74 -5.59
C SER A 138 -3.96 9.06 -4.44
N LEU A 139 -3.25 9.83 -3.61
CA LEU A 139 -2.59 9.32 -2.40
C LEU A 139 -3.61 8.84 -1.34
N HIS A 140 -4.70 9.58 -1.14
CA HIS A 140 -5.75 9.22 -0.18
C HIS A 140 -6.50 7.95 -0.59
N TYR A 141 -6.78 7.79 -1.90
CA TYR A 141 -7.34 6.56 -2.43
C TYR A 141 -6.37 5.39 -2.32
N GLY A 142 -5.06 5.64 -2.43
CA GLY A 142 -4.01 4.64 -2.22
C GLY A 142 -4.10 4.05 -0.82
N ILE A 143 -4.01 4.88 0.22
CA ILE A 143 -4.02 4.42 1.62
C ILE A 143 -5.27 3.59 1.94
N LEU A 144 -6.46 4.05 1.55
CA LEU A 144 -7.70 3.30 1.79
C LEU A 144 -7.75 1.99 0.99
N ARG A 145 -7.21 1.97 -0.23
CA ARG A 145 -7.11 0.78 -1.07
C ARG A 145 -6.15 -0.23 -0.47
N ASP A 146 -5.01 0.21 0.03
CA ASP A 146 -3.98 -0.65 0.61
C ASP A 146 -4.50 -1.32 1.88
N VAL A 147 -5.02 -0.52 2.84
CA VAL A 147 -5.71 -1.05 4.03
C VAL A 147 -6.76 -2.07 3.61
N LEU A 148 -7.65 -1.70 2.71
CA LEU A 148 -8.74 -2.58 2.31
C LEU A 148 -8.25 -3.89 1.65
N LEU A 149 -7.18 -3.83 0.86
CA LEU A 149 -6.60 -4.98 0.20
C LEU A 149 -5.88 -5.91 1.19
N GLU A 150 -5.20 -5.34 2.18
CA GLU A 150 -4.61 -6.03 3.33
C GLU A 150 -5.68 -6.82 4.10
N GLU A 151 -6.78 -6.15 4.48
CA GLU A 151 -7.90 -6.80 5.18
C GLU A 151 -8.63 -7.86 4.33
N VAL A 152 -8.63 -7.69 3.01
CA VAL A 152 -9.11 -8.73 2.07
C VAL A 152 -8.16 -9.92 2.03
N GLY A 153 -6.86 -9.71 2.25
CA GLY A 153 -5.87 -10.76 2.43
C GLY A 153 -6.22 -11.67 3.60
N HIS A 154 -6.45 -11.10 4.79
CA HIS A 154 -6.88 -11.87 5.97
C HIS A 154 -8.22 -12.59 5.74
N PHE A 155 -9.17 -11.93 5.08
CA PHE A 155 -10.44 -12.58 4.70
C PHE A 155 -10.24 -13.78 3.77
N LEU A 156 -9.29 -13.69 2.84
CA LEU A 156 -8.96 -14.79 1.95
C LEU A 156 -8.21 -15.91 2.67
N ASP A 157 -7.31 -15.59 3.61
CA ASP A 157 -6.61 -16.60 4.41
C ASP A 157 -7.59 -17.49 5.17
N GLU A 158 -8.52 -16.88 5.92
CA GLU A 158 -9.58 -17.57 6.70
C GLU A 158 -10.44 -18.49 5.81
N LEU A 159 -10.59 -18.17 4.52
CA LEU A 159 -11.35 -18.98 3.58
C LEU A 159 -10.53 -20.10 2.92
N LEU A 160 -9.23 -19.88 2.72
CA LEU A 160 -8.37 -20.73 1.91
C LEU A 160 -7.52 -21.68 2.76
N ASN A 161 -7.33 -21.38 4.04
CA ASN A 161 -6.57 -22.16 4.99
C ASN A 161 -7.46 -22.78 6.08
N GLU A 162 -7.01 -23.91 6.64
CA GLU A 162 -7.66 -24.53 7.81
C GLU A 162 -7.12 -23.95 9.13
N GLU A 163 -5.89 -23.45 9.10
CA GLU A 163 -5.19 -22.81 10.19
C GLU A 163 -4.64 -21.50 9.64
N ASP A 164 -4.88 -20.42 10.38
CA ASP A 164 -4.36 -19.09 10.16
C ASP A 164 -2.87 -19.08 9.76
N ALA A 165 -2.55 -18.32 8.72
CA ALA A 165 -1.17 -18.14 8.30
C ALA A 165 -0.38 -17.37 9.38
N PRO A 166 0.93 -17.65 9.56
CA PRO A 166 1.69 -16.98 10.60
C PRO A 166 2.10 -15.57 10.20
N GLY A 167 1.88 -14.63 11.12
CA GLY A 167 2.31 -13.24 11.04
C GLY A 167 1.31 -12.39 10.26
N ASP A 168 1.78 -11.39 9.54
CA ASP A 168 0.92 -10.47 8.80
C ASP A 168 0.77 -10.93 7.33
N GLU A 169 -0.05 -11.97 7.10
CA GLU A 169 -0.31 -12.47 5.74
C GLU A 169 -1.13 -11.49 4.90
N GLY A 170 -1.88 -10.60 5.54
CA GLY A 170 -2.58 -9.48 4.91
C GLY A 170 -1.60 -8.54 4.21
N GLU A 171 -0.56 -8.07 4.92
CA GLU A 171 0.47 -7.17 4.37
C GLU A 171 1.26 -7.90 3.27
N ILE A 172 1.62 -9.18 3.48
CA ILE A 172 2.33 -9.95 2.45
C ILE A 172 1.46 -10.05 1.19
N PHE A 173 0.17 -10.34 1.34
CA PHE A 173 -0.77 -10.47 0.22
C PHE A 173 -0.94 -9.15 -0.53
N GLU A 174 -1.20 -8.06 0.20
CA GLU A 174 -1.35 -6.70 -0.35
C GLU A 174 -0.17 -6.35 -1.23
N ARG A 175 1.05 -6.51 -0.71
CA ARG A 175 2.27 -6.12 -1.42
C ARG A 175 2.50 -6.94 -2.67
N LEU A 176 2.22 -8.25 -2.62
CA LEU A 176 2.32 -9.11 -3.79
C LEU A 176 1.29 -8.75 -4.86
N VAL A 177 0.05 -8.45 -4.46
CA VAL A 177 -1.01 -7.99 -5.37
C VAL A 177 -0.69 -6.63 -5.98
N SER A 178 -0.08 -5.74 -5.20
CA SER A 178 0.48 -4.44 -5.66
C SER A 178 1.71 -4.59 -6.57
N GLY A 179 2.19 -5.82 -6.81
CA GLY A 179 3.27 -6.13 -7.74
C GLY A 179 4.68 -5.96 -7.15
N GLU A 180 4.80 -5.90 -5.83
CA GLU A 180 6.09 -5.80 -5.16
C GLU A 180 6.88 -7.11 -5.20
N LEU A 181 8.20 -6.98 -5.33
CA LEU A 181 9.12 -8.11 -5.25
C LEU A 181 9.66 -8.25 -3.83
N LEU A 182 8.97 -9.05 -3.01
CA LEU A 182 9.38 -9.31 -1.63
C LEU A 182 10.62 -10.21 -1.58
N ARG A 183 11.61 -9.81 -0.78
CA ARG A 183 12.79 -10.64 -0.51
C ARG A 183 12.48 -11.66 0.58
N GLU A 184 13.17 -12.79 0.58
CA GLU A 184 13.01 -13.80 1.64
C GLU A 184 13.16 -13.23 3.06
N SER A 185 14.09 -12.28 3.27
CA SER A 185 14.29 -11.64 4.57
C SER A 185 13.12 -10.78 5.03
N GLU A 186 12.35 -10.26 4.07
CA GLU A 186 11.21 -9.39 4.31
C GLU A 186 9.96 -10.21 4.61
N VAL A 187 9.71 -11.25 3.80
CA VAL A 187 8.67 -12.25 4.08
C VAL A 187 8.89 -12.89 5.45
N LEU A 188 10.13 -13.20 5.83
CA LEU A 188 10.41 -13.74 7.16
C LEU A 188 10.18 -12.74 8.29
N ARG A 189 10.38 -11.45 8.05
CA ARG A 189 10.09 -10.40 9.04
C ARG A 189 8.58 -10.30 9.26
N LEU A 190 7.82 -10.23 8.16
CA LEU A 190 6.36 -10.11 8.18
C LEU A 190 5.70 -11.34 8.82
N ARG A 191 6.20 -12.54 8.54
CA ARG A 191 5.74 -13.77 9.20
C ARG A 191 6.04 -13.85 10.70
N ASP A 192 6.96 -13.04 11.20
CA ASP A 192 7.29 -12.94 12.62
C ASP A 192 6.58 -11.74 13.30
N GLU A 193 5.90 -10.89 12.51
CA GLU A 193 5.12 -9.74 12.94
C GLU A 193 3.65 -10.16 12.96
N ASP A 194 3.10 -10.29 14.15
CA ASP A 194 1.69 -10.62 14.39
C ASP A 194 1.08 -9.35 14.98
N ASP A 195 0.18 -8.75 14.21
CA ASP A 195 -0.31 -7.38 14.32
C ASP A 195 -1.68 -7.29 15.01
N LEU A 196 -2.07 -8.34 15.74
CA LEU A 196 -3.28 -8.39 16.55
C LEU A 196 -3.47 -7.18 17.49
N VAL A 197 -4.53 -6.41 17.25
CA VAL A 197 -4.94 -5.24 18.05
C VAL A 197 -6.31 -5.45 18.69
N GLU A 198 -6.50 -4.97 19.93
CA GLU A 198 -7.83 -4.88 20.56
C GLU A 198 -8.57 -3.60 20.11
N ILE A 199 -9.73 -3.76 19.46
CA ILE A 199 -10.62 -2.65 19.04
C ILE A 199 -11.98 -2.68 19.75
N TRP A 200 -12.71 -1.56 19.74
CA TRP A 200 -14.03 -1.42 20.37
C TRP A 200 -15.16 -1.19 19.35
N ASP A 201 -16.11 -2.11 19.20
CA ASP A 201 -17.25 -1.94 18.26
C ASP A 201 -18.43 -1.10 18.81
N GLY A 202 -18.26 -0.45 19.96
CA GLY A 202 -19.35 0.21 20.69
C GLY A 202 -20.04 -0.68 21.73
N SER A 203 -19.79 -2.00 21.74
CA SER A 203 -20.41 -2.99 22.63
C SER A 203 -19.43 -3.92 23.34
N LEU A 204 -18.33 -4.32 22.68
CA LEU A 204 -17.33 -5.25 23.19
C LEU A 204 -15.91 -4.92 22.68
N LEU A 205 -14.89 -5.25 23.50
CA LEU A 205 -13.48 -5.28 23.08
C LEU A 205 -13.15 -6.67 22.52
N PHE A 206 -12.55 -6.73 21.34
CA PHE A 206 -12.12 -7.96 20.70
C PHE A 206 -10.85 -7.70 19.87
N GLN A 207 -10.13 -8.77 19.54
CA GLN A 207 -8.91 -8.70 18.74
C GLN A 207 -9.23 -8.81 17.25
N VAL A 208 -8.50 -8.04 16.45
CA VAL A 208 -8.49 -8.09 14.99
C VAL A 208 -7.04 -8.11 14.51
N GLU A 209 -6.77 -8.77 13.39
CA GLU A 209 -5.56 -8.48 12.59
C GLU A 209 -5.73 -7.06 12.07
N ALA A 210 -4.70 -6.23 12.13
CA ALA A 210 -4.86 -4.79 12.00
C ALA A 210 -3.69 -4.10 11.31
N SER A 211 -4.01 -3.49 10.16
CA SER A 211 -3.20 -2.42 9.60
C SER A 211 -3.06 -1.25 10.60
N GLN A 212 -1.84 -0.97 11.08
CA GLN A 212 -1.60 0.07 12.10
C GLN A 212 -1.17 1.42 11.49
N GLU A 213 -1.57 2.54 12.11
CA GLU A 213 -0.92 3.84 11.82
C GLU A 213 0.58 3.75 12.16
N VAL A 214 1.47 4.46 11.43
CA VAL A 214 2.83 4.69 11.92
C VAL A 214 2.75 5.44 13.25
N ASP A 215 2.96 4.70 14.33
CA ASP A 215 3.04 5.23 15.67
C ASP A 215 4.40 5.91 15.89
N PHE A 216 4.39 7.25 15.99
CA PHE A 216 5.57 8.01 16.39
C PHE A 216 5.96 7.76 17.86
N ASP A 217 5.10 7.16 18.70
CA ASP A 217 5.44 6.74 20.07
C ASP A 217 6.30 5.46 20.10
N LEU A 218 6.33 4.67 19.01
CA LEU A 218 7.32 3.62 18.77
C LEU A 218 8.41 4.07 17.79
N ALA A 219 8.96 5.28 17.97
CA ALA A 219 10.06 5.77 17.14
C ALA A 219 11.25 4.79 17.08
N GLY A 220 11.30 3.98 16.02
CA GLY A 220 12.40 3.08 15.69
C GLY A 220 13.62 3.88 15.23
N SER A 221 14.83 3.42 15.60
CA SER A 221 16.05 3.98 15.02
C SER A 221 16.33 3.29 13.68
N LEU A 222 16.21 4.03 12.58
CA LEU A 222 16.65 3.56 11.27
C LEU A 222 18.19 3.44 11.29
N THR A 223 18.69 2.24 11.00
CA THR A 223 20.14 2.00 10.97
C THR A 223 20.71 2.57 9.67
N VAL A 224 21.67 3.50 9.81
CA VAL A 224 22.31 4.22 8.70
C VAL A 224 23.82 4.23 8.88
N GLY A 225 24.55 4.19 7.76
CA GLY A 225 25.99 4.13 7.68
C GLY A 225 26.57 2.72 7.87
N ASP A 226 27.82 2.52 7.42
CA ASP A 226 28.58 1.27 7.57
C ASP A 226 29.62 1.31 8.71
N GLY A 227 29.53 2.27 9.62
CA GLY A 227 30.47 2.48 10.71
C GLY A 227 30.32 1.44 11.83
N PRO A 228 31.43 0.98 12.45
CA PRO A 228 31.33 0.10 13.60
C PRO A 228 30.76 0.86 14.82
N LEU A 229 29.77 0.27 15.49
CA LEU A 229 29.22 0.67 16.80
C LEU A 229 28.41 1.98 16.83
N ASN A 230 27.48 2.19 15.90
CA ASN A 230 26.56 3.35 15.87
C ASN A 230 27.30 4.70 15.85
N TYR A 231 28.49 4.73 15.25
CA TYR A 231 29.38 5.90 15.26
C TYR A 231 29.25 6.75 13.99
N ASP A 232 28.27 6.46 13.13
CA ASP A 232 28.09 7.01 11.77
C ASP A 232 27.91 8.53 11.74
N ARG A 233 27.37 9.09 12.84
CA ARG A 233 27.06 10.53 13.00
C ARG A 233 26.28 11.04 11.78
N PRO A 234 25.01 10.63 11.63
CA PRO A 234 24.12 11.23 10.65
C PRO A 234 24.05 12.74 10.90
N THR A 235 24.22 13.53 9.83
CA THR A 235 24.33 15.00 9.92
C THR A 235 23.28 15.74 9.09
N SER A 236 22.68 15.06 8.13
CA SER A 236 21.64 15.61 7.28
C SER A 236 20.74 14.48 6.81
N VAL A 237 19.44 14.78 6.69
CA VAL A 237 18.43 13.90 6.14
C VAL A 237 17.63 14.67 5.09
N VAL A 238 17.23 13.99 4.03
CA VAL A 238 16.29 14.48 3.03
C VAL A 238 15.29 13.37 2.75
N ALA A 239 14.01 13.74 2.60
CA ALA A 239 12.95 12.84 2.18
C ALA A 239 12.44 13.30 0.81
N GLU A 240 12.55 12.44 -0.19
CA GLU A 240 12.13 12.69 -1.58
C GLU A 240 12.04 11.34 -2.29
N ASP A 241 11.21 11.23 -3.33
CA ASP A 241 11.12 10.05 -4.17
C ASP A 241 12.35 9.96 -5.10
N PHE A 242 13.37 9.19 -4.70
CA PHE A 242 14.64 9.10 -5.44
C PHE A 242 14.58 8.07 -6.57
N ASN A 243 13.68 7.09 -6.49
CA ASN A 243 13.55 6.01 -7.46
C ASN A 243 12.36 6.19 -8.45
N GLN A 244 11.55 7.24 -8.26
CA GLN A 244 10.36 7.60 -9.04
C GLN A 244 9.22 6.58 -8.97
N ASP A 245 9.06 5.91 -7.82
CA ASP A 245 7.94 4.98 -7.60
C ASP A 245 6.69 5.66 -6.99
N GLY A 246 6.77 6.95 -6.66
CA GLY A 246 5.68 7.70 -6.04
C GLY A 246 5.67 7.63 -4.50
N VAL A 247 6.58 6.87 -3.89
CA VAL A 247 6.76 6.74 -2.44
C VAL A 247 7.96 7.59 -2.01
N ALA A 248 7.84 8.27 -0.87
CA ALA A 248 8.94 9.09 -0.37
C ALA A 248 10.07 8.19 0.20
N ASP A 249 11.29 8.34 -0.34
CA ASP A 249 12.49 7.70 0.20
C ASP A 249 13.19 8.60 1.24
N LEU A 250 14.13 8.02 1.98
CA LEU A 250 15.01 8.74 2.91
C LEU A 250 16.47 8.64 2.48
N ALA A 251 17.16 9.77 2.34
CA ALA A 251 18.62 9.79 2.21
C ALA A 251 19.28 10.48 3.40
N VAL A 252 20.25 9.79 4.01
CA VAL A 252 20.93 10.23 5.23
C VAL A 252 22.43 10.32 5.00
N ALA A 253 23.00 11.49 5.26
CA ALA A 253 24.44 11.74 5.13
C ALA A 253 25.18 11.43 6.45
N ASN A 254 26.09 10.47 6.40
CA ASN A 254 26.78 9.95 7.58
C ASN A 254 28.24 10.43 7.62
N LEU A 255 28.52 11.34 8.55
CA LEU A 255 29.77 12.11 8.53
C LEU A 255 31.00 11.31 8.98
N HIS A 256 30.85 10.24 9.76
CA HIS A 256 32.01 9.45 10.22
C HIS A 256 32.27 8.21 9.38
N SER A 257 31.25 7.61 8.78
CA SER A 257 31.37 6.46 7.89
C SER A 257 31.78 6.87 6.46
N ASP A 258 31.75 8.17 6.15
CA ASP A 258 32.02 8.73 4.82
C ASP A 258 31.12 8.11 3.74
N ASP A 259 29.83 7.94 4.04
CA ASP A 259 28.82 7.40 3.14
C ASP A 259 27.49 8.17 3.22
N VAL A 260 26.61 7.86 2.27
CA VAL A 260 25.20 8.23 2.28
C VAL A 260 24.39 6.95 2.31
N SER A 261 23.47 6.84 3.26
CA SER A 261 22.46 5.80 3.29
C SER A 261 21.25 6.25 2.50
N VAL A 262 20.73 5.42 1.61
CA VAL A 262 19.41 5.59 1.01
C VAL A 262 18.54 4.46 1.51
N LEU A 263 17.43 4.80 2.16
CA LEU A 263 16.40 3.90 2.61
C LEU A 263 15.21 4.16 1.71
N LEU A 264 14.83 3.17 0.91
CA LEU A 264 13.69 3.31 0.04
C LEU A 264 12.43 3.34 0.90
N GLY A 265 11.49 4.23 0.57
CA GLY A 265 10.16 4.16 1.12
C GLY A 265 9.57 2.79 0.78
N ILE A 266 8.89 2.18 1.74
CA ILE A 266 8.10 0.98 1.44
C ILE A 266 6.70 1.51 1.18
N ALA A 267 6.16 1.23 -0.01
CA ALA A 267 4.77 1.56 -0.30
C ALA A 267 3.88 0.96 0.79
N ASN A 268 2.78 1.64 1.10
CA ASN A 268 1.68 1.05 1.88
C ASN A 268 1.99 0.74 3.35
N SER A 269 3.25 0.91 3.78
CA SER A 269 3.73 0.68 5.15
C SER A 269 3.66 1.93 6.05
N TYR A 270 2.72 2.83 5.73
CA TYR A 270 2.36 4.05 6.47
C TYR A 270 3.53 5.02 6.81
N GLY A 271 4.66 4.94 6.08
CA GLY A 271 5.86 5.75 6.33
C GLY A 271 7.08 4.95 6.80
N SER A 272 7.07 3.63 6.61
CA SER A 272 8.22 2.78 6.88
C SER A 272 9.25 2.82 5.74
N PHE A 273 10.49 2.48 6.07
CA PHE A 273 11.61 2.50 5.15
C PHE A 273 12.33 1.15 5.14
N GLY A 274 12.75 0.72 3.95
CA GLY A 274 13.56 -0.48 3.78
C GLY A 274 14.95 -0.35 4.38
N VAL A 275 15.70 -1.46 4.33
CA VAL A 275 17.08 -1.49 4.81
C VAL A 275 17.95 -0.48 4.04
N ALA A 276 18.75 0.31 4.77
CA ALA A 276 19.66 1.27 4.20
C ALA A 276 20.63 0.63 3.19
N THR A 277 20.66 1.21 1.99
CA THR A 277 21.71 0.97 1.00
C THR A 277 22.76 2.06 1.10
N ASN A 278 24.00 1.68 1.41
CA ASN A 278 25.09 2.62 1.69
C ASN A 278 25.95 2.91 0.44
N PHE A 279 26.13 4.19 0.14
CA PHE A 279 26.94 4.70 -0.96
C PHE A 279 28.15 5.47 -0.43
N TYR A 280 29.34 4.89 -0.57
CA TYR A 280 30.57 5.53 -0.11
C TYR A 280 30.86 6.85 -0.83
N ALA A 281 30.96 7.93 -0.08
CA ALA A 281 31.38 9.25 -0.54
C ALA A 281 32.91 9.42 -0.55
N ARG A 282 33.67 8.31 -0.47
CA ARG A 282 35.14 8.25 -0.39
C ARG A 282 35.82 8.92 -1.58
N THR A 283 36.02 10.22 -1.48
CA THR A 283 36.72 11.00 -2.49
C THR A 283 37.80 11.84 -1.81
N LYS A 284 39.02 11.78 -2.33
CA LYS A 284 40.13 12.69 -1.92
C LYS A 284 39.90 14.15 -2.38
N LYS A 285 38.69 14.49 -2.78
CA LYS A 285 38.23 15.82 -3.16
C LYS A 285 36.85 16.00 -2.55
N LYS A 286 36.63 17.12 -1.88
CA LYS A 286 35.35 17.51 -1.29
C LYS A 286 34.23 17.26 -2.32
N VAL A 287 33.42 16.24 -2.11
CA VAL A 287 32.18 16.03 -2.87
C VAL A 287 31.08 16.77 -2.14
N CYS A 288 30.51 17.75 -2.81
CA CYS A 288 29.28 18.39 -2.40
C CYS A 288 28.16 17.60 -3.10
N ILE A 289 27.40 16.80 -2.36
CA ILE A 289 26.17 16.21 -2.89
C ILE A 289 25.13 17.32 -2.82
N ILE A 290 24.92 17.99 -3.96
CA ILE A 290 23.86 18.97 -4.13
C ILE A 290 22.66 18.20 -4.66
N PHE A 291 21.65 17.98 -3.81
CA PHE A 291 20.33 17.62 -4.30
C PHE A 291 19.80 18.82 -5.09
N PHE A 292 19.56 18.62 -6.38
CA PHE A 292 18.91 19.62 -7.20
C PHE A 292 17.42 19.65 -6.82
N LEU A 293 17.07 20.47 -5.85
CA LEU A 293 15.70 20.90 -5.61
C LEU A 293 15.23 21.64 -6.87
N ILE A 294 14.48 20.97 -7.74
CA ILE A 294 13.54 21.70 -8.60
C ILE A 294 12.36 22.01 -7.68
N GLN A 295 12.40 23.19 -7.05
CA GLN A 295 11.26 24.07 -6.75
C GLN A 295 11.73 25.17 -5.76
N THR A 296 11.22 26.36 -6.00
CA THR A 296 11.76 27.67 -5.59
C THR A 296 11.64 27.95 -4.09
N ILE A 297 12.72 27.74 -3.33
CA ILE A 297 12.87 28.26 -1.95
C ILE A 297 14.30 28.83 -1.81
N PRO A 298 14.50 30.04 -1.21
CA PRO A 298 15.83 30.62 -1.10
C PRO A 298 16.76 29.76 -0.21
N LEU A 299 17.89 29.34 -0.79
CA LEU A 299 18.93 28.56 -0.13
C LEU A 299 19.51 29.26 1.11
N TYR A 300 19.52 28.55 2.25
CA TYR A 300 20.55 28.72 3.26
C TYR A 300 21.71 27.79 2.93
N VAL A 301 22.79 28.36 2.38
CA VAL A 301 24.06 27.64 2.19
C VAL A 301 24.73 27.49 3.56
N TYR A 302 24.61 26.33 4.18
CA TYR A 302 25.50 25.97 5.29
C TYR A 302 26.82 25.46 4.73
N SER A 303 27.82 26.34 4.72
CA SER A 303 29.23 25.96 4.56
C SER A 303 29.68 25.21 5.80
N ILE A 304 29.68 23.88 5.76
CA ILE A 304 30.24 23.06 6.84
C ILE A 304 31.67 22.70 6.46
N PHE A 305 32.66 23.48 6.91
CA PHE A 305 34.04 23.05 7.26
C PHE A 305 34.79 24.26 7.86
N SER A 306 35.48 24.05 8.98
CA SER A 306 36.55 24.95 9.45
C SER A 306 37.76 24.92 8.53
#